data_AF-A0A016TTL6-F1
#
_entry.id   AF-A0A016TTL6-F1
#
_cell.length_a   1.000
_cell.length_b   1.000
_cell.length_c   1.000
_cell.angle_alpha   90.00
_cell.angle_beta   90.00
_cell.angle_gamma   90.00
#
_symmetry.space_group_name_H-M   'P 1'
#
loop_
_entity.id
_entity.type
_entity.pdbx_description
1 polymer ?
#
loop_
_entity_poly.entity_id
_entity_poly.type
_entity_poly.pdbx_seq_one_letter_code
_entity_poly.pdbx_strand_id
1 'polypeptide(L)'
;MPKEQHGGLKKFVTEFLAGGASAALARTITAPIDRVKILLQLQHAQATIAIDKRYNGISDCFVRVVREQGPLTLWRGNGINVARIFPQQALNFAFKDTYQKYFLRDVDKNERFWRYFAGNLASGGAAGATSLLIIYPLDFARTRLATDIGRGANREFSGFVDCTRKIVRSDGVSGLYRGFSSSIQGIIIYRASYFGLFDTITGTIVEDKKTLSFLQAWVIGQSTVVVSGLVCYPWDTVRRFTGTETEVINMGSYNYLGFSHNDGPCAEEAVRFIDKYGLHIGGTRHERGNHVAQAQIEKCVAHYLGVDAAICFPMGFGTNSMNIPSLVDKGSLILSDELNHASLVLGCRVSGATIKVFKHNDAKDCEKKLRNALCQPSPKTGKPYNKVLIVIEGIYR
;
A
#
# COMPACT_ATOMS: atom_id res chain seq x y z
N MET A 1 36.52 -42.25 -7.76
CA MET A 1 36.64 -41.14 -6.78
C MET A 1 37.45 -40.00 -7.41
N PRO A 2 37.14 -38.72 -7.14
CA PRO A 2 36.41 -37.85 -8.07
C PRO A 2 37.27 -36.79 -8.78
N LYS A 3 37.13 -36.66 -10.11
CA LYS A 3 37.61 -35.52 -10.92
C LYS A 3 36.50 -34.50 -11.25
N GLU A 4 35.24 -34.77 -10.90
CA GLU A 4 34.10 -33.89 -11.26
C GLU A 4 33.83 -32.73 -10.27
N GLN A 5 34.38 -32.75 -9.06
CA GLN A 5 34.11 -31.67 -8.08
C GLN A 5 34.93 -30.39 -8.29
N HIS A 6 36.11 -30.46 -8.92
CA HIS A 6 36.99 -29.29 -9.11
C HIS A 6 36.46 -28.28 -10.16
N GLY A 7 35.68 -28.74 -11.14
CA GLY A 7 35.05 -27.86 -12.14
C GLY A 7 33.90 -27.03 -11.57
N GLY A 8 33.14 -27.59 -10.63
CA GLY A 8 31.99 -26.92 -10.02
C GLY A 8 32.37 -25.72 -9.16
N LEU A 9 33.36 -25.86 -8.28
CA LEU A 9 33.80 -24.76 -7.41
C LEU A 9 34.46 -23.63 -8.22
N LYS A 10 35.31 -23.95 -9.20
CA LYS A 10 35.96 -22.93 -10.04
C LYS A 10 34.95 -22.18 -10.91
N LYS A 11 33.95 -22.89 -11.45
CA LYS A 11 32.83 -22.27 -12.19
C LYS A 11 32.00 -21.37 -11.28
N PHE A 12 31.62 -21.86 -10.11
CA PHE A 12 30.88 -21.09 -9.10
C PHE A 12 31.62 -19.81 -8.70
N VAL A 13 32.91 -19.89 -8.36
CA VAL A 13 33.71 -18.73 -7.98
C VAL A 13 33.82 -17.73 -9.13
N THR A 14 34.03 -18.21 -10.36
CA THR A 14 34.07 -17.35 -11.55
C THR A 14 32.75 -16.62 -11.77
N GLU A 15 31.60 -17.32 -11.72
CA GLU A 15 30.27 -16.74 -11.91
C GLU A 15 29.91 -15.77 -10.77
N PHE A 16 30.26 -16.11 -9.53
CA PHE A 16 30.03 -15.27 -8.35
C PHE A 16 30.84 -13.97 -8.41
N LEU A 17 32.14 -14.05 -8.74
CA LEU A 17 33.00 -12.87 -8.85
C LEU A 17 32.64 -12.01 -10.06
N ALA A 18 32.35 -12.63 -11.22
CA ALA A 18 31.93 -11.89 -12.42
C ALA A 18 30.59 -11.17 -12.20
N GLY A 19 29.61 -11.87 -11.61
CA GLY A 19 28.31 -11.27 -11.25
C GLY A 19 28.44 -10.17 -10.20
N GLY A 20 29.27 -10.39 -9.18
CA GLY A 20 29.58 -9.40 -8.14
C GLY A 20 30.25 -8.13 -8.68
N ALA A 21 31.28 -8.30 -9.53
CA ALA A 21 32.01 -7.19 -10.14
C ALA A 21 31.14 -6.38 -11.12
N SER A 22 30.36 -7.07 -11.97
CA SER A 22 29.40 -6.41 -12.88
C SER A 22 28.36 -5.61 -12.10
N ALA A 23 27.79 -6.19 -11.04
CA ALA A 23 26.82 -5.50 -10.19
C ALA A 23 27.45 -4.31 -9.45
N ALA A 24 28.70 -4.43 -8.97
CA ALA A 24 29.41 -3.35 -8.29
C ALA A 24 29.67 -2.16 -9.23
N LEU A 25 30.08 -2.45 -10.46
CA LEU A 25 30.28 -1.44 -11.50
C LEU A 25 28.97 -0.72 -11.83
N ALA A 26 27.91 -1.48 -12.12
CA ALA A 26 26.59 -0.93 -12.44
C ALA A 26 26.08 -0.03 -11.31
N ARG A 27 26.16 -0.49 -10.05
CA ARG A 27 25.75 0.30 -8.87
C ARG A 27 26.57 1.56 -8.67
N THR A 28 27.85 1.53 -9.00
CA THR A 28 28.73 2.70 -8.89
C THR A 28 28.43 3.74 -9.96
N ILE A 29 28.10 3.30 -11.18
CA ILE A 29 27.66 4.20 -12.26
C ILE A 29 26.31 4.85 -11.89
N THR A 30 25.38 4.10 -11.31
CA THR A 30 24.04 4.60 -10.95
C THR A 30 23.97 5.27 -9.57
N ALA A 31 25.03 5.26 -8.78
CA ALA A 31 25.02 5.80 -7.41
C ALA A 31 24.61 7.29 -7.33
N PRO A 32 25.05 8.19 -8.23
CA PRO A 32 24.64 9.59 -8.19
C PRO A 32 23.12 9.79 -8.32
N ILE A 33 22.48 9.11 -9.27
CA ILE A 33 21.04 9.22 -9.49
C ILE A 33 20.25 8.52 -8.36
N ASP A 34 20.76 7.39 -7.84
CA ASP A 34 20.21 6.73 -6.66
C ASP A 34 20.20 7.68 -5.44
N ARG A 35 21.28 8.45 -5.24
CA ARG A 35 21.35 9.40 -4.13
C ARG A 35 20.36 10.55 -4.30
N VAL A 36 20.25 11.13 -5.50
CA VAL A 36 19.25 12.18 -5.77
C VAL A 36 17.83 11.68 -5.53
N LYS A 37 17.51 10.44 -5.98
CA LYS A 37 16.23 9.80 -5.65
C LYS A 37 16.00 9.74 -4.13
N ILE A 38 16.99 9.23 -3.37
CA ILE A 38 16.88 9.09 -1.90
C ILE A 38 16.61 10.46 -1.24
N LEU A 39 17.35 11.50 -1.64
CA LEU A 39 17.20 12.84 -1.08
C LEU A 39 15.81 13.42 -1.37
N LEU A 40 15.34 13.35 -2.63
CA LEU A 40 14.01 13.84 -2.99
C LEU A 40 12.87 13.09 -2.29
N GLN A 41 13.06 11.79 -2.07
CA GLN A 41 12.07 10.94 -1.41
C GLN A 41 11.98 11.24 0.09
N LEU A 42 13.09 11.62 0.74
CA LEU A 42 13.17 11.71 2.20
C LEU A 42 13.31 13.13 2.75
N GLN A 43 13.53 14.15 1.91
CA GLN A 43 13.65 15.55 2.33
C GLN A 43 12.47 16.07 3.15
N HIS A 44 11.27 15.50 3.00
CA HIS A 44 10.08 15.91 3.76
C HIS A 44 10.10 15.37 5.18
N ALA A 45 10.77 14.24 5.39
CA ALA A 45 10.88 13.56 6.68
C ALA A 45 12.23 13.83 7.37
N GLN A 46 13.07 14.70 6.81
CA GLN A 46 14.40 15.01 7.35
C GLN A 46 14.39 16.37 8.07
N ALA A 47 14.53 16.36 9.39
CA ALA A 47 14.49 17.58 10.22
C ALA A 47 15.65 18.56 9.93
N THR A 48 16.77 18.09 9.38
CA THR A 48 17.93 18.95 9.06
C THR A 48 17.70 19.83 7.83
N ILE A 49 16.66 19.57 7.02
CA ILE A 49 16.32 20.37 5.84
C ILE A 49 15.13 21.27 6.19
N ALA A 50 15.39 22.56 6.36
CA ALA A 50 14.35 23.55 6.52
C ALA A 50 13.41 23.57 5.28
N ILE A 51 12.12 23.87 5.49
CA ILE A 51 11.08 23.77 4.45
C ILE A 51 11.42 24.63 3.22
N ASP A 52 11.98 25.82 3.44
CA ASP A 52 12.44 26.78 2.44
C ASP A 52 13.68 26.30 1.65
N LYS A 53 14.41 25.31 2.17
CA LYS A 53 15.64 24.77 1.58
C LYS A 53 15.47 23.42 0.90
N ARG A 54 14.24 22.90 0.83
CA ARG A 54 13.92 21.67 0.10
C ARG A 54 14.25 21.79 -1.38
N TYR A 55 14.48 20.66 -2.02
CA TYR A 55 14.85 20.58 -3.44
C TYR A 55 13.60 20.59 -4.31
N ASN A 56 13.61 21.44 -5.35
CA ASN A 56 12.47 21.64 -6.25
C ASN A 56 12.34 20.54 -7.31
N GLY A 57 13.36 19.69 -7.47
CA GLY A 57 13.37 18.62 -8.46
C GLY A 57 14.73 17.95 -8.62
N ILE A 58 14.85 17.07 -9.61
CA ILE A 58 16.05 16.26 -9.87
C ILE A 58 17.25 17.13 -10.23
N SER A 59 17.08 18.08 -11.16
CA SER A 59 18.16 18.97 -11.60
C SER A 59 18.65 19.89 -10.47
N ASP A 60 17.72 20.50 -9.74
CA ASP A 60 18.00 21.34 -8.58
C ASP A 60 18.77 20.56 -7.50
N CYS A 61 18.27 19.36 -7.13
CA CYS A 61 18.94 18.50 -6.16
C CYS A 61 20.35 18.12 -6.61
N PHE A 62 20.54 17.73 -7.86
CA PHE A 62 21.85 17.33 -8.38
C PHE A 62 22.86 18.49 -8.33
N VAL A 63 22.49 19.65 -8.85
CA VAL A 63 23.36 20.85 -8.89
C VAL A 63 23.70 21.31 -7.47
N ARG A 64 22.70 21.39 -6.58
CA ARG A 64 22.90 21.83 -5.20
C ARG A 64 23.76 20.87 -4.40
N VAL A 65 23.57 19.56 -4.53
CA VAL A 65 24.43 18.57 -3.86
C VAL A 65 25.90 18.74 -4.25
N VAL A 66 26.19 18.89 -5.55
CA VAL A 66 27.55 19.11 -6.04
C VAL A 66 28.13 20.42 -5.51
N ARG A 67 27.35 21.50 -5.52
CA ARG A 67 27.80 22.84 -5.10
C ARG A 67 27.97 22.98 -3.59
N GLU A 68 27.02 22.47 -2.80
CA GLU A 68 26.96 22.64 -1.35
C GLU A 68 27.89 21.65 -0.62
N GLN A 69 27.93 20.39 -1.07
CA GLN A 69 28.58 19.29 -0.36
C GLN A 69 29.84 18.76 -1.07
N GLY A 70 29.97 19.02 -2.37
CA GLY A 70 31.08 18.58 -3.22
C GLY A 70 30.76 17.38 -4.10
N PRO A 71 31.42 17.22 -5.26
CA PRO A 71 31.06 16.24 -6.29
C PRO A 71 31.15 14.78 -5.83
N LEU A 72 32.16 14.43 -5.03
CA LEU A 72 32.35 13.07 -4.53
C LEU A 72 31.23 12.62 -3.58
N THR A 73 30.45 13.55 -3.02
CA THR A 73 29.35 13.20 -2.12
C THR A 73 28.21 12.49 -2.85
N LEU A 74 28.09 12.62 -4.17
CA LEU A 74 27.11 11.85 -4.97
C LEU A 74 27.21 10.33 -4.74
N TRP A 75 28.38 9.82 -4.35
CA TRP A 75 28.63 8.41 -4.01
C TRP A 75 28.53 8.10 -2.51
N ARG A 76 28.04 9.03 -1.68
CA ARG A 76 27.90 8.80 -0.23
C ARG A 76 26.96 7.63 0.03
N GLY A 77 27.46 6.64 0.78
CA GLY A 77 26.77 5.36 1.01
C GLY A 77 27.02 4.28 -0.06
N ASN A 78 27.67 4.59 -1.19
CA ASN A 78 27.93 3.60 -2.25
C ASN A 78 28.87 2.47 -1.81
N GLY A 79 29.82 2.73 -0.91
CA GLY A 79 30.68 1.67 -0.37
C GLY A 79 29.87 0.54 0.29
N ILE A 80 28.82 0.89 1.04
CA ILE A 80 27.90 -0.10 1.64
C ILE A 80 27.08 -0.79 0.55
N ASN A 81 26.61 -0.03 -0.45
CA ASN A 81 25.87 -0.57 -1.59
C ASN A 81 26.65 -1.68 -2.33
N VAL A 82 27.95 -1.46 -2.55
CA VAL A 82 28.83 -2.47 -3.17
C VAL A 82 29.11 -3.63 -2.21
N ALA A 83 29.43 -3.35 -0.94
CA ALA A 83 29.68 -4.38 0.06
C ALA A 83 28.49 -5.32 0.25
N ARG A 84 27.27 -4.82 0.07
CA ARG A 84 26.03 -5.60 0.17
C ARG A 84 25.88 -6.66 -0.92
N ILE A 85 26.47 -6.47 -2.10
CA ILE A 85 26.23 -7.32 -3.27
C ILE A 85 26.63 -8.76 -2.99
N PHE A 86 27.84 -8.97 -2.45
CA PHE A 86 28.38 -10.30 -2.21
C PHE A 86 27.57 -11.12 -1.19
N PRO A 87 27.26 -10.64 0.03
CA PRO A 87 26.39 -11.39 0.94
C PRO A 87 24.99 -11.58 0.38
N GLN A 88 24.45 -10.60 -0.37
CA GLN A 88 23.14 -10.73 -1.01
C GLN A 88 23.12 -11.87 -2.04
N GLN A 89 24.17 -11.99 -2.87
CA GLN A 89 24.28 -13.08 -3.83
C GLN A 89 24.48 -14.43 -3.12
N ALA A 90 25.35 -14.48 -2.11
CA ALA A 90 25.59 -15.72 -1.35
C ALA A 90 24.32 -16.27 -0.71
N LEU A 91 23.52 -15.41 -0.07
CA LEU A 91 22.26 -15.82 0.56
C LEU A 91 21.18 -16.20 -0.46
N ASN A 92 21.14 -15.51 -1.61
CA ASN A 92 20.26 -15.90 -2.72
C ASN A 92 20.59 -17.32 -3.21
N PHE A 93 21.87 -17.64 -3.41
CA PHE A 93 22.30 -19.00 -3.76
C PHE A 93 21.96 -20.03 -2.68
N ALA A 94 22.11 -19.69 -1.41
CA ALA A 94 21.84 -20.60 -0.30
C ALA A 94 20.35 -20.93 -0.13
N PHE A 95 19.47 -19.93 -0.30
CA PHE A 95 18.07 -20.05 0.11
C PHE A 95 17.08 -20.20 -1.04
N LYS A 96 17.37 -19.66 -2.23
CA LYS A 96 16.41 -19.65 -3.33
C LYS A 96 15.96 -21.05 -3.72
N ASP A 97 16.90 -21.95 -3.96
CA ASP A 97 16.58 -23.32 -4.39
C ASP A 97 15.85 -24.11 -3.29
N THR A 98 16.20 -23.88 -2.03
CA THR A 98 15.57 -24.51 -0.87
C THR A 98 14.10 -24.09 -0.76
N TYR A 99 13.81 -22.78 -0.83
CA TYR A 99 12.44 -22.29 -0.76
C TYR A 99 11.63 -22.62 -2.02
N GLN A 100 12.24 -22.58 -3.20
CA GLN A 100 11.56 -22.99 -4.44
C GLN A 100 11.15 -24.46 -4.36
N LYS A 101 12.05 -25.35 -3.91
CA LYS A 101 11.70 -26.76 -3.67
C LYS A 101 10.61 -26.89 -2.60
N TYR A 102 10.69 -26.16 -1.50
CA TYR A 102 9.69 -26.29 -0.43
C TYR A 102 8.27 -25.87 -0.87
N PHE A 103 8.14 -24.76 -1.60
CA PHE A 103 6.83 -24.18 -1.94
C PHE A 103 6.28 -24.59 -3.31
N LEU A 104 7.13 -25.08 -4.23
CA LEU A 104 6.75 -25.41 -5.61
C LEU A 104 6.97 -26.88 -5.99
N ARG A 105 7.43 -27.74 -5.06
CA ARG A 105 7.52 -29.17 -5.34
C ARG A 105 6.13 -29.71 -5.66
N ASP A 106 6.03 -30.42 -6.78
CA ASP A 106 4.82 -31.07 -7.29
C ASP A 106 3.68 -30.09 -7.71
N VAL A 107 4.01 -28.83 -8.00
CA VAL A 107 3.03 -27.85 -8.53
C VAL A 107 3.33 -27.55 -9.99
N ASP A 108 2.52 -28.13 -10.89
CA ASP A 108 2.58 -27.80 -12.31
C ASP A 108 1.94 -26.42 -12.59
N LYS A 109 2.65 -25.59 -13.37
CA LYS A 109 2.19 -24.27 -13.80
C LYS A 109 0.95 -24.36 -14.69
N ASN A 110 0.85 -25.41 -15.51
CA ASN A 110 -0.18 -25.54 -16.54
C ASN A 110 -1.50 -26.07 -15.99
N GLU A 111 -1.48 -26.87 -14.92
CA GLU A 111 -2.69 -27.42 -14.30
C GLU A 111 -3.26 -26.52 -13.20
N ARG A 112 -2.39 -25.81 -12.45
CA ARG A 112 -2.79 -25.06 -11.24
C ARG A 112 -2.09 -23.70 -11.13
N PHE A 113 -2.35 -22.81 -12.07
CA PHE A 113 -1.75 -21.47 -12.15
C PHE A 113 -1.75 -20.71 -10.81
N TRP A 114 -2.90 -20.57 -10.15
CA TRP A 114 -2.99 -19.79 -8.90
C TRP A 114 -2.18 -20.38 -7.75
N ARG A 115 -2.04 -21.72 -7.70
CA ARG A 115 -1.23 -22.40 -6.68
C ARG A 115 0.26 -22.25 -6.98
N TYR A 116 0.65 -22.32 -8.26
CA TYR A 116 2.00 -22.04 -8.71
C TYR A 116 2.40 -20.57 -8.45
N PHE A 117 1.49 -19.64 -8.72
CA PHE A 117 1.68 -18.22 -8.47
C PHE A 117 1.85 -17.95 -6.98
N ALA A 118 0.94 -18.44 -6.13
CA ALA A 118 1.04 -18.31 -4.68
C ALA A 118 2.34 -18.93 -4.12
N GLY A 119 2.72 -20.12 -4.61
CA GLY A 119 3.97 -20.78 -4.22
C GLY A 119 5.22 -19.98 -4.59
N ASN A 120 5.23 -19.34 -5.77
CA ASN A 120 6.33 -18.46 -6.18
C ASN A 120 6.41 -17.20 -5.33
N LEU A 121 5.27 -16.61 -4.96
CA LEU A 121 5.23 -15.47 -4.04
C LEU A 121 5.73 -15.85 -2.65
N ALA A 122 5.27 -16.98 -2.11
CA ALA A 122 5.70 -17.48 -0.82
C ALA A 122 7.22 -17.79 -0.81
N SER A 123 7.71 -18.45 -1.85
CA SER A 123 9.15 -18.72 -2.02
C SER A 123 9.98 -17.45 -2.14
N GLY A 124 9.57 -16.52 -3.01
CA GLY A 124 10.26 -15.24 -3.20
C GLY A 124 10.24 -14.36 -1.96
N GLY A 125 9.10 -14.31 -1.26
CA GLY A 125 8.93 -13.59 0.00
C GLY A 125 9.78 -14.17 1.12
N ALA A 126 9.78 -15.50 1.31
CA ALA A 126 10.56 -16.18 2.35
C ALA A 126 12.07 -16.06 2.10
N ALA A 127 12.52 -16.25 0.85
CA ALA A 127 13.93 -16.06 0.48
C ALA A 127 14.36 -14.59 0.68
N GLY A 128 13.49 -13.64 0.32
CA GLY A 128 13.71 -12.21 0.52
C GLY A 128 13.80 -11.84 2.00
N ALA A 129 12.87 -12.31 2.83
CA ALA A 129 12.82 -12.06 4.27
C ALA A 129 14.06 -12.61 4.98
N THR A 130 14.47 -13.84 4.65
CA THR A 130 15.66 -14.48 5.26
C THR A 130 16.94 -13.76 4.86
N SER A 131 17.05 -13.34 3.59
CA SER A 131 18.20 -12.55 3.13
C SER A 131 18.25 -11.17 3.80
N LEU A 132 17.09 -10.50 3.90
CA LEU A 132 16.99 -9.22 4.58
C LEU A 132 17.32 -9.38 6.08
N LEU A 133 16.92 -10.44 6.76
CA LEU A 133 17.21 -10.61 8.18
C LEU A 133 18.71 -10.44 8.51
N ILE A 134 19.57 -10.87 7.59
CA ILE A 134 21.03 -10.76 7.73
C ILE A 134 21.55 -9.42 7.18
N ILE A 135 21.03 -8.97 6.04
CA ILE A 135 21.58 -7.83 5.29
C ILE A 135 20.98 -6.48 5.69
N TYR A 136 19.82 -6.46 6.35
CA TYR A 136 19.05 -5.25 6.61
C TYR A 136 19.84 -4.13 7.29
N PRO A 137 20.74 -4.38 8.26
CA PRO A 137 21.58 -3.33 8.84
C PRO A 137 22.43 -2.57 7.80
N LEU A 138 22.91 -3.25 6.76
CA LEU A 138 23.64 -2.61 5.65
C LEU A 138 22.69 -1.72 4.82
N ASP A 139 21.47 -2.17 4.56
CA ASP A 139 20.46 -1.38 3.84
C ASP A 139 20.07 -0.11 4.61
N PHE A 140 19.87 -0.28 5.92
CA PHE A 140 19.55 0.80 6.82
C PHE A 140 20.67 1.85 6.84
N ALA A 141 21.90 1.43 7.13
CA ALA A 141 23.04 2.35 7.21
C ALA A 141 23.36 3.01 5.86
N ARG A 142 23.19 2.31 4.73
CA ARG A 142 23.30 2.91 3.39
C ARG A 142 22.32 4.08 3.25
N THR A 143 21.07 3.87 3.63
CA THR A 143 20.02 4.89 3.49
C THR A 143 20.33 6.10 4.37
N ARG A 144 20.71 5.88 5.63
CA ARG A 144 21.14 6.95 6.56
C ARG A 144 22.31 7.78 6.04
N LEU A 145 23.35 7.12 5.52
CA LEU A 145 24.50 7.83 4.95
C LEU A 145 24.13 8.60 3.68
N ALA A 146 23.24 8.07 2.85
CA ALA A 146 22.82 8.73 1.62
C ALA A 146 21.98 9.98 1.88
N THR A 147 21.14 9.96 2.92
CA THR A 147 20.33 11.11 3.37
C THR A 147 21.13 12.16 4.13
N ASP A 148 22.29 11.82 4.67
CA ASP A 148 23.14 12.78 5.38
C ASP A 148 23.66 13.85 4.40
N ILE A 149 23.21 15.08 4.61
CA ILE A 149 23.56 16.28 3.85
C ILE A 149 24.66 17.12 4.50
N GLY A 150 25.16 16.69 5.67
CA GLY A 150 26.15 17.42 6.44
C GLY A 150 27.52 17.53 5.75
N ARG A 151 28.24 18.61 6.05
CA ARG A 151 29.60 18.86 5.56
C ARG A 151 30.58 18.98 6.74
N GLY A 152 31.73 18.32 6.63
CA GLY A 152 32.78 18.36 7.66
C GLY A 152 32.26 17.92 9.04
N ALA A 153 32.42 18.78 10.04
CA ALA A 153 31.97 18.56 11.42
C ALA A 153 30.44 18.49 11.58
N ASN A 154 29.66 19.04 10.63
CA ASN A 154 28.20 19.00 10.65
C ASN A 154 27.62 17.70 10.07
N ARG A 155 28.45 16.67 9.83
CA ARG A 155 27.99 15.35 9.37
C ARG A 155 27.37 14.57 10.50
N GLU A 156 26.21 13.98 10.24
CA GLU A 156 25.55 13.11 11.21
C GLU A 156 26.35 11.82 11.43
N PHE A 157 26.93 11.28 10.35
CA PHE A 157 27.68 10.02 10.40
C PHE A 157 29.01 10.11 9.64
N SER A 158 30.09 9.61 10.25
CA SER A 158 31.39 9.51 9.57
C SER A 158 31.45 8.34 8.58
N GLY A 159 30.69 7.26 8.84
CA GLY A 159 30.63 6.07 7.99
C GLY A 159 29.71 4.98 8.56
N PHE A 160 29.80 3.77 8.01
CA PHE A 160 28.96 2.62 8.37
C PHE A 160 29.03 2.27 9.86
N VAL A 161 30.25 2.15 10.40
CA VAL A 161 30.48 1.72 11.79
C VAL A 161 29.95 2.77 12.77
N ASP A 162 30.19 4.05 12.49
CA ASP A 162 29.67 5.16 13.30
C ASP A 162 28.14 5.22 13.26
N CYS A 163 27.54 5.08 12.07
CA CYS A 163 26.08 5.00 11.91
C CYS A 163 25.48 3.85 12.71
N THR A 164 26.05 2.65 12.59
CA THR A 164 25.53 1.47 13.30
C THR A 164 25.68 1.63 14.82
N ARG A 165 26.84 2.11 15.28
CA ARG A 165 27.11 2.32 16.71
C ARG A 165 26.18 3.36 17.34
N LYS A 166 25.98 4.51 16.68
CA LYS A 166 25.10 5.58 17.18
C LYS A 166 23.65 5.10 17.31
N ILE A 167 23.15 4.39 16.31
CA ILE A 167 21.77 3.91 16.27
C ILE A 167 21.54 2.79 17.29
N VAL A 168 22.48 1.85 17.43
CA VAL A 168 22.38 0.82 18.49
C VAL A 168 22.41 1.44 19.88
N ARG A 169 23.14 2.54 20.08
CA ARG A 169 23.19 3.25 21.36
C ARG A 169 21.90 4.03 21.67
N SER A 170 21.23 4.59 20.66
CA SER A 170 19.99 5.37 20.86
C SER A 170 18.73 4.50 20.90
N ASP A 171 18.62 3.55 19.97
CA ASP A 171 17.37 2.84 19.66
C ASP A 171 17.49 1.31 19.88
N GLY A 172 18.66 0.84 20.28
CA GLY A 172 18.97 -0.58 20.38
C GLY A 172 19.13 -1.28 19.03
N VAL A 173 19.27 -2.61 19.07
CA VAL A 173 19.42 -3.44 17.85
C VAL A 173 18.17 -3.41 16.98
N SER A 174 16.98 -3.27 17.58
CA SER A 174 15.71 -3.13 16.87
C SER A 174 15.66 -1.88 15.99
N GLY A 175 16.37 -0.81 16.36
CA GLY A 175 16.51 0.41 15.56
C GLY A 175 17.08 0.15 14.16
N LEU A 176 18.02 -0.79 14.03
CA LEU A 176 18.62 -1.17 12.74
C LEU A 176 17.63 -1.86 11.80
N TYR A 177 16.52 -2.40 12.32
CA TYR A 177 15.50 -3.16 11.60
C TYR A 177 14.20 -2.39 11.38
N ARG A 178 14.17 -1.08 11.65
CA ARG A 178 13.00 -0.23 11.37
C ARG A 178 12.66 -0.25 9.86
N GLY A 179 11.39 -0.49 9.53
CA GLY A 179 10.91 -0.64 8.16
C GLY A 179 11.00 -2.06 7.58
N PHE A 180 11.45 -3.05 8.36
CA PHE A 180 11.59 -4.43 7.89
C PHE A 180 10.28 -5.05 7.38
N SER A 181 9.16 -4.83 8.08
CA SER A 181 7.84 -5.34 7.67
C SER A 181 7.38 -4.76 6.33
N SER A 182 7.50 -3.43 6.16
CA SER A 182 7.20 -2.74 4.90
C SER A 182 8.08 -3.24 3.75
N SER A 183 9.34 -3.57 4.05
CA SER A 183 10.28 -4.14 3.06
C SER A 183 9.84 -5.50 2.55
N ILE A 184 9.38 -6.39 3.44
CA ILE A 184 8.89 -7.72 3.05
C ILE A 184 7.63 -7.59 2.19
N GLN A 185 6.68 -6.75 2.61
CA GLN A 185 5.46 -6.48 1.83
C GLN A 185 5.81 -5.95 0.44
N GLY A 186 6.74 -4.99 0.35
CA GLY A 186 7.24 -4.47 -0.92
C GLY A 186 7.84 -5.54 -1.82
N ILE A 187 8.65 -6.47 -1.27
CA ILE A 187 9.21 -7.59 -2.06
C ILE A 187 8.09 -8.47 -2.63
N ILE A 188 7.08 -8.81 -1.83
CA ILE A 188 5.97 -9.68 -2.27
C ILE A 188 5.18 -8.98 -3.37
N ILE A 189 4.83 -7.70 -3.19
CA ILE A 189 4.07 -6.91 -4.17
C ILE A 189 4.88 -6.74 -5.46
N TYR A 190 6.16 -6.37 -5.36
CA TYR A 190 7.04 -6.26 -6.51
C TYR A 190 7.11 -7.56 -7.30
N ARG A 191 7.25 -8.70 -6.62
CA ARG A 191 7.28 -10.03 -7.26
C ARG A 191 5.95 -10.38 -7.92
N ALA A 192 4.83 -10.11 -7.26
CA ALA A 192 3.50 -10.34 -7.80
C ALA A 192 3.26 -9.52 -9.07
N SER A 193 3.54 -8.23 -9.03
CA SER A 193 3.45 -7.35 -10.19
C SER A 193 4.40 -7.78 -11.31
N TYR A 194 5.65 -8.12 -10.97
CA TYR A 194 6.65 -8.53 -11.96
C TYR A 194 6.23 -9.79 -12.70
N PHE A 195 5.86 -10.86 -11.99
CA PHE A 195 5.45 -12.10 -12.64
C PHE A 195 4.13 -11.95 -13.38
N GLY A 196 3.15 -11.25 -12.80
CA GLY A 196 1.86 -11.01 -13.45
C GLY A 196 2.01 -10.22 -14.76
N LEU A 197 2.78 -9.14 -14.75
CA LEU A 197 3.02 -8.31 -15.94
C LEU A 197 3.87 -9.04 -16.97
N PHE A 198 4.94 -9.72 -16.55
CA PHE A 198 5.80 -10.45 -17.48
C PHE A 198 5.04 -11.55 -18.21
N ASP A 199 4.25 -12.36 -17.49
CA ASP A 199 3.46 -13.43 -18.12
C ASP A 199 2.33 -12.86 -18.99
N THR A 200 1.68 -11.76 -18.58
CA THR A 200 0.63 -11.11 -19.40
C THR A 200 1.20 -10.52 -20.69
N ILE A 201 2.30 -9.77 -20.62
CA ILE A 201 2.92 -9.11 -21.79
C ILE A 201 3.50 -10.15 -22.75
N THR A 202 4.15 -11.20 -22.23
CA THR A 202 4.68 -12.25 -23.11
C THR A 202 3.57 -13.08 -23.75
N GLY A 203 2.49 -13.38 -23.01
CA GLY A 203 1.35 -14.14 -23.54
C GLY A 203 0.48 -13.39 -24.55
N THR A 204 0.50 -12.06 -24.58
CA THR A 204 -0.23 -11.26 -25.58
C THR A 204 0.57 -10.98 -26.85
N ILE A 205 1.90 -10.97 -26.77
CA ILE A 205 2.76 -10.58 -27.89
C ILE A 205 3.27 -11.80 -28.67
N VAL A 206 3.50 -12.95 -28.01
CA VAL A 206 4.15 -14.11 -28.66
C VAL A 206 3.54 -15.44 -28.19
N GLU A 207 3.26 -16.33 -29.14
CA GLU A 207 2.80 -17.71 -28.85
C GLU A 207 3.91 -18.60 -28.27
N ASP A 208 5.17 -18.43 -28.70
CA ASP A 208 6.35 -19.12 -28.14
C ASP A 208 7.40 -18.13 -27.61
N LYS A 209 7.68 -18.16 -26.31
CA LYS A 209 8.67 -17.32 -25.63
C LYS A 209 10.09 -17.45 -26.21
N LYS A 210 10.40 -18.55 -26.92
CA LYS A 210 11.73 -18.79 -27.51
C LYS A 210 11.97 -18.04 -28.83
N THR A 211 10.94 -17.47 -29.45
CA THR A 211 11.08 -16.73 -30.72
C THR A 211 11.31 -15.23 -30.52
N LEU A 212 11.34 -14.76 -29.27
CA LEU A 212 11.59 -13.36 -28.93
C LEU A 212 12.98 -12.89 -29.38
N SER A 213 13.03 -11.82 -30.18
CA SER A 213 14.29 -11.12 -30.44
C SER A 213 14.83 -10.49 -29.15
N PHE A 214 16.15 -10.29 -29.09
CA PHE A 214 16.81 -9.67 -27.93
C PHE A 214 16.19 -8.33 -27.55
N LEU A 215 15.92 -7.46 -28.54
CA LEU A 215 15.35 -6.13 -28.28
C LEU A 215 13.95 -6.21 -27.69
N GLN A 216 13.11 -7.12 -28.19
CA GLN A 216 11.76 -7.34 -27.63
C GLN A 216 11.84 -7.86 -26.19
N ALA A 217 12.67 -8.87 -25.94
CA ALA A 217 12.87 -9.39 -24.58
C ALA A 217 13.38 -8.32 -23.61
N TRP A 218 14.28 -7.45 -24.07
CA TRP A 218 14.81 -6.34 -23.29
C TRP A 218 13.72 -5.29 -22.98
N VAL A 219 12.95 -4.85 -23.97
CA VAL A 219 11.88 -3.86 -23.77
C VAL A 219 10.80 -4.39 -22.85
N ILE A 220 10.37 -5.65 -23.02
CA ILE A 220 9.40 -6.31 -22.15
C ILE A 220 9.95 -6.39 -20.72
N GLY A 221 11.20 -6.81 -20.56
CA GLY A 221 11.88 -6.86 -19.27
C GLY A 221 11.94 -5.51 -18.57
N GLN A 222 12.38 -4.45 -19.26
CA GLN A 222 12.45 -3.11 -18.70
C GLN A 222 11.07 -2.56 -18.33
N SER A 223 10.09 -2.71 -19.22
CA SER A 223 8.72 -2.24 -18.98
C SER A 223 8.12 -2.91 -17.74
N THR A 224 8.31 -4.22 -17.61
CA THR A 224 7.88 -5.00 -16.45
C THR A 224 8.55 -4.49 -15.17
N VAL A 225 9.87 -4.26 -15.19
CA VAL A 225 10.63 -3.76 -14.02
C VAL A 225 10.16 -2.36 -13.61
N VAL A 226 9.98 -1.45 -14.57
CA VAL A 226 9.53 -0.07 -14.30
C VAL A 226 8.15 -0.06 -13.68
N VAL A 227 7.17 -0.74 -14.28
CA VAL A 227 5.79 -0.76 -13.76
C VAL A 227 5.73 -1.44 -12.39
N SER A 228 6.41 -2.57 -12.21
CA SER A 228 6.47 -3.25 -10.91
C SER A 228 7.15 -2.38 -9.85
N GLY A 229 8.18 -1.63 -10.24
CA GLY A 229 8.85 -0.66 -9.38
C GLY A 229 7.93 0.48 -8.94
N LEU A 230 7.10 0.99 -9.85
CA LEU A 230 6.11 2.03 -9.55
C LEU A 230 5.02 1.53 -8.60
N VAL A 231 4.49 0.33 -8.83
CA VAL A 231 3.47 -0.28 -7.96
C VAL A 231 4.02 -0.50 -6.54
N CYS A 232 5.27 -0.92 -6.42
CA CYS A 232 5.94 -1.13 -5.13
C CYS A 232 6.46 0.17 -4.48
N TYR A 233 6.49 1.29 -5.21
CA TYR A 233 7.15 2.51 -4.76
C TYR A 233 6.62 3.11 -3.44
N PRO A 234 5.30 3.04 -3.14
CA PRO A 234 4.79 3.48 -1.83
C PRO A 234 5.43 2.73 -0.66
N TRP A 235 5.60 1.40 -0.78
CA TRP A 235 6.28 0.59 0.25
C TRP A 235 7.77 0.90 0.34
N ASP A 236 8.47 1.14 -0.78
CA ASP A 236 9.87 1.59 -0.74
C ASP A 236 10.03 2.96 -0.06
N THR A 237 9.01 3.82 -0.15
CA THR A 237 8.98 5.12 0.52
C THR A 237 8.77 4.97 2.02
N VAL A 238 7.75 4.23 2.45
CA VAL A 238 7.46 3.99 3.88
C VAL A 238 8.59 3.22 4.58
N ARG A 239 9.25 2.30 3.87
CA ARG A 239 10.41 1.55 4.37
C ARG A 239 11.54 2.46 4.86
N ARG A 240 11.77 3.57 4.17
CA ARG A 240 12.95 4.42 4.38
C ARG A 240 12.72 5.35 5.56
N PHE A 241 12.93 4.82 6.76
CA PHE A 241 12.75 5.55 8.00
C PHE A 241 13.85 6.61 8.20
N THR A 242 13.46 7.86 8.45
CA THR A 242 14.36 9.00 8.66
C THR A 242 14.78 9.20 10.12
N GLY A 243 14.43 8.29 11.04
CA GLY A 243 14.83 8.43 12.45
C GLY A 243 13.98 9.44 13.23
N THR A 244 13.00 10.07 12.59
CA THR A 244 12.18 11.14 13.17
C THR A 244 10.70 10.79 13.03
N GLU A 245 9.93 11.06 14.07
CA GLU A 245 8.47 11.00 14.05
C GLU A 245 7.93 12.42 13.87
N THR A 246 6.96 12.58 12.97
CA THR A 246 6.28 13.86 12.74
C THR A 246 4.80 13.63 12.96
N GLU A 247 4.19 14.45 13.81
CA GLU A 247 2.75 14.48 13.97
C GLU A 247 2.12 14.96 12.66
N VAL A 248 1.24 14.13 12.08
CA VAL A 248 0.55 14.44 10.83
C VAL A 248 -0.95 14.28 11.01
N ILE A 249 -1.72 15.14 10.34
CA ILE A 249 -3.17 14.98 10.27
C ILE A 249 -3.47 13.83 9.31
N ASN A 250 -4.03 12.73 9.83
CA ASN A 250 -4.45 11.58 9.03
C ASN A 250 -5.73 11.90 8.26
N MET A 251 -5.58 12.49 7.06
CA MET A 251 -6.70 12.74 6.14
C MET A 251 -7.21 11.48 5.42
N GLY A 252 -6.57 10.32 5.62
CA GLY A 252 -6.97 9.05 5.01
C GLY A 252 -7.87 8.19 5.91
N SER A 253 -7.93 8.47 7.21
CA SER A 253 -8.83 7.78 8.13
C SER A 253 -10.14 8.56 8.30
N TYR A 254 -11.27 7.88 8.22
CA TYR A 254 -12.59 8.41 8.57
C TYR A 254 -12.77 8.65 10.09
N ASN A 255 -11.69 8.86 10.84
CA ASN A 255 -11.67 9.04 12.29
C ASN A 255 -11.65 10.51 12.71
N TYR A 256 -12.36 11.38 11.97
CA TYR A 256 -12.38 12.82 12.23
C TYR A 256 -13.09 13.20 13.54
N LEU A 257 -13.91 12.31 14.11
CA LEU A 257 -14.54 12.47 15.42
C LEU A 257 -13.75 11.80 16.57
N GLY A 258 -12.64 11.11 16.26
CA GLY A 258 -11.82 10.45 17.27
C GLY A 258 -12.45 9.18 17.89
N PHE A 259 -13.53 8.65 17.33
CA PHE A 259 -14.19 7.46 17.88
C PHE A 259 -13.44 6.14 17.64
N SER A 260 -12.45 6.13 16.74
CA SER A 260 -11.63 4.95 16.39
C SER A 260 -10.21 5.01 16.98
N HIS A 261 -10.02 5.70 18.11
CA HIS A 261 -8.76 5.63 18.87
C HIS A 261 -8.58 4.25 19.51
N ASN A 262 -7.33 3.89 19.81
CA ASN A 262 -7.00 2.63 20.50
C ASN A 262 -7.31 2.67 22.00
N ASP A 263 -7.64 3.85 22.51
CA ASP A 263 -7.90 4.20 23.89
C ASP A 263 -9.14 5.11 24.01
N GLY A 264 -9.69 5.21 25.22
CA GLY A 264 -10.86 6.04 25.51
C GLY A 264 -12.19 5.28 25.49
N PRO A 265 -13.31 6.00 25.69
CA PRO A 265 -14.60 5.40 26.04
C PRO A 265 -15.15 4.48 24.93
N CYS A 266 -14.93 4.81 23.66
CA CYS A 266 -15.37 3.95 22.54
C CYS A 266 -14.59 2.63 22.49
N ALA A 267 -13.28 2.66 22.70
CA ALA A 267 -12.43 1.47 22.71
C ALA A 267 -12.74 0.57 23.92
N GLU A 268 -12.86 1.17 25.10
CA GLU A 268 -13.21 0.46 26.33
C GLU A 268 -14.59 -0.21 26.23
N GLU A 269 -15.60 0.49 25.70
CA GLU A 269 -16.94 -0.07 25.56
C GLU A 269 -16.99 -1.16 24.48
N ALA A 270 -16.22 -1.01 23.39
CA ALA A 270 -16.08 -2.07 22.38
C ALA A 270 -15.48 -3.35 22.99
N VAL A 271 -14.42 -3.23 23.81
CA VAL A 271 -13.82 -4.37 24.54
C VAL A 271 -14.84 -5.01 25.46
N ARG A 272 -15.56 -4.23 26.28
CA ARG A 272 -16.61 -4.75 27.18
C ARG A 272 -17.71 -5.50 26.42
N PHE A 273 -18.14 -4.99 25.27
CA PHE A 273 -19.15 -5.66 24.44
C PHE A 273 -18.60 -6.97 23.85
N ILE A 274 -17.33 -6.98 23.41
CA ILE A 274 -16.67 -8.19 22.92
C ILE A 274 -16.53 -9.24 24.03
N ASP A 275 -16.14 -8.84 25.24
CA ASP A 275 -16.02 -9.75 26.38
C ASP A 275 -17.38 -10.34 26.77
N LYS A 276 -18.45 -9.53 26.68
CA LYS A 276 -19.81 -9.95 27.04
C LYS A 276 -20.48 -10.84 25.99
N TYR A 277 -20.35 -10.50 24.70
CA TYR A 277 -21.10 -11.14 23.62
C TYR A 277 -20.23 -11.98 22.66
N GLY A 278 -18.91 -11.88 22.75
CA GLY A 278 -17.96 -12.54 21.86
C GLY A 278 -17.77 -11.82 20.51
N LEU A 279 -16.78 -12.28 19.74
CA LEU A 279 -16.44 -11.75 18.40
C LEU A 279 -17.34 -12.26 17.26
N HIS A 280 -18.23 -13.21 17.51
CA HIS A 280 -18.83 -14.03 16.46
C HIS A 280 -20.34 -13.79 16.30
N ILE A 281 -20.70 -13.02 15.27
CA ILE A 281 -22.05 -12.96 14.71
C ILE A 281 -21.94 -13.17 13.20
N GLY A 282 -21.60 -14.39 12.78
CA GLY A 282 -21.22 -14.68 11.39
C GLY A 282 -22.38 -15.03 10.45
N GLY A 283 -23.57 -14.45 10.61
CA GLY A 283 -24.76 -14.86 9.83
C GLY A 283 -25.76 -13.72 9.64
N THR A 284 -26.62 -13.85 8.64
CA THR A 284 -27.65 -12.84 8.35
C THR A 284 -28.76 -12.84 9.40
N ARG A 285 -29.56 -11.76 9.49
CA ARG A 285 -30.75 -11.71 10.35
C ARG A 285 -31.71 -12.87 10.08
N HIS A 286 -31.78 -13.32 8.83
CA HIS A 286 -32.63 -14.42 8.41
C HIS A 286 -32.15 -15.77 8.99
N GLU A 287 -30.83 -15.98 9.11
CA GLU A 287 -30.27 -17.25 9.55
C GLU A 287 -30.05 -17.34 11.06
N ARG A 288 -29.68 -16.22 11.69
CA ARG A 288 -29.28 -16.20 13.11
C ARG A 288 -30.06 -15.22 13.99
N GLY A 289 -31.06 -14.54 13.43
CA GLY A 289 -31.86 -13.56 14.15
C GLY A 289 -31.13 -12.23 14.40
N ASN A 290 -31.74 -11.38 15.21
CA ASN A 290 -31.21 -10.05 15.54
C ASN A 290 -30.39 -10.07 16.83
N HIS A 291 -29.18 -9.50 16.78
CA HIS A 291 -28.35 -9.33 17.96
C HIS A 291 -28.90 -8.23 18.88
N VAL A 292 -28.79 -8.41 20.19
CA VAL A 292 -29.32 -7.45 21.19
C VAL A 292 -28.66 -6.07 21.04
N ALA A 293 -27.35 -6.02 20.80
CA ALA A 293 -26.63 -4.76 20.57
C ALA A 293 -27.15 -4.00 19.34
N GLN A 294 -27.52 -4.73 18.27
CA GLN A 294 -28.08 -4.13 17.06
C GLN A 294 -29.49 -3.57 17.33
N ALA A 295 -30.31 -4.28 18.08
CA ALA A 295 -31.64 -3.77 18.46
C ALA A 295 -31.53 -2.54 19.39
N GLN A 296 -30.53 -2.51 20.27
CA GLN A 296 -30.27 -1.37 21.15
C GLN A 296 -29.85 -0.12 20.36
N ILE A 297 -28.91 -0.25 19.41
CA ILE A 297 -28.48 0.89 18.60
C ILE A 297 -29.63 1.41 17.71
N GLU A 298 -30.43 0.53 17.12
CA GLU A 298 -31.59 0.91 16.31
C GLU A 298 -32.64 1.66 17.12
N LYS A 299 -32.95 1.20 18.34
CA LYS A 299 -33.84 1.92 19.25
C LYS A 299 -33.28 3.27 19.67
N CYS A 300 -31.98 3.34 19.96
CA CYS A 300 -31.31 4.58 20.34
C CYS A 300 -31.38 5.61 19.20
N VAL A 301 -31.07 5.21 17.98
CA VAL A 301 -31.13 6.08 16.79
C VAL A 301 -32.56 6.52 16.50
N ALA A 302 -33.54 5.60 16.56
CA ALA A 302 -34.94 5.95 16.36
C ALA A 302 -35.44 6.97 17.40
N HIS A 303 -35.08 6.77 18.67
CA HIS A 303 -35.41 7.70 19.75
C HIS A 303 -34.75 9.06 19.57
N TYR A 304 -33.46 9.09 19.23
CA TYR A 304 -32.71 10.33 19.02
C TYR A 304 -33.27 11.16 17.86
N LEU A 305 -33.65 10.52 16.75
CA LEU A 305 -34.20 11.19 15.58
C LEU A 305 -35.71 11.47 15.69
N GLY A 306 -36.39 10.91 16.70
CA GLY A 306 -37.85 11.04 16.85
C GLY A 306 -38.64 10.33 15.74
N VAL A 307 -38.14 9.19 15.23
CA VAL A 307 -38.78 8.41 14.16
C VAL A 307 -39.32 7.08 14.68
N ASP A 308 -40.29 6.49 13.97
CA ASP A 308 -40.96 5.23 14.39
C ASP A 308 -40.00 4.03 14.49
N ALA A 309 -39.02 3.97 13.58
CA ALA A 309 -38.03 2.90 13.55
C ALA A 309 -36.75 3.37 12.84
N ALA A 310 -35.63 2.74 13.19
CA ALA A 310 -34.35 2.91 12.50
C ALA A 310 -33.75 1.55 12.17
N ILE A 311 -32.96 1.50 11.10
CA ILE A 311 -32.16 0.33 10.72
C ILE A 311 -30.72 0.80 10.61
N CYS A 312 -29.81 0.12 11.30
CA CYS A 312 -28.39 0.45 11.28
C CYS A 312 -27.62 -0.57 10.46
N PHE A 313 -26.72 -0.11 9.59
CA PHE A 313 -25.85 -0.99 8.82
C PHE A 313 -24.38 -0.66 9.10
N PRO A 314 -23.47 -1.65 9.06
CA PRO A 314 -22.05 -1.37 9.08
C PRO A 314 -21.68 -0.49 7.88
N MET A 315 -20.98 0.62 8.16
CA MET A 315 -20.63 1.60 7.14
C MET A 315 -19.66 1.03 6.10
N GLY A 316 -19.87 1.39 4.83
CA GLY A 316 -18.98 1.00 3.74
C GLY A 316 -19.56 1.37 2.38
N PHE A 317 -18.68 1.49 1.37
CA PHE A 317 -19.10 1.81 0.01
C PHE A 317 -20.12 0.78 -0.52
N GLY A 318 -19.82 -0.52 -0.32
CA GLY A 318 -20.68 -1.63 -0.73
C GLY A 318 -22.04 -1.65 -0.01
N THR A 319 -22.08 -1.29 1.28
CA THR A 319 -23.33 -1.20 2.05
C THR A 319 -24.30 -0.22 1.38
N ASN A 320 -23.82 0.99 1.07
CA ASN A 320 -24.64 2.03 0.46
C ASN A 320 -25.10 1.66 -0.95
N SER A 321 -24.19 1.13 -1.78
CA SER A 321 -24.51 0.78 -3.16
C SER A 321 -25.45 -0.41 -3.30
N MET A 322 -25.52 -1.30 -2.30
CA MET A 322 -26.34 -2.52 -2.34
C MET A 322 -27.64 -2.40 -1.54
N ASN A 323 -27.67 -1.63 -0.44
CA ASN A 323 -28.86 -1.52 0.40
C ASN A 323 -29.89 -0.55 -0.17
N ILE A 324 -29.48 0.60 -0.73
CA ILE A 324 -30.42 1.57 -1.32
C ILE A 324 -31.29 0.92 -2.41
N PRO A 325 -30.72 0.18 -3.39
CA PRO A 325 -31.52 -0.56 -4.38
C PRO A 325 -32.45 -1.62 -3.81
N SER A 326 -32.18 -2.11 -2.59
CA SER A 326 -33.03 -3.11 -1.94
C SER A 326 -34.25 -2.49 -1.26
N LEU A 327 -34.22 -1.17 -0.98
CA LEU A 327 -35.31 -0.45 -0.30
C LEU A 327 -36.31 0.17 -1.30
N VAL A 328 -35.82 0.57 -2.46
CA VAL A 328 -36.58 1.28 -3.50
C VAL A 328 -36.69 0.48 -4.79
N ASP A 329 -37.64 0.84 -5.64
CA ASP A 329 -37.87 0.22 -6.94
C ASP A 329 -38.16 1.27 -8.02
N LYS A 330 -38.45 0.83 -9.25
CA LYS A 330 -38.75 1.73 -10.39
C LYS A 330 -39.96 2.65 -10.15
N GLY A 331 -40.87 2.27 -9.24
CA GLY A 331 -42.02 3.05 -8.84
C GLY A 331 -41.73 4.04 -7.70
N SER A 332 -40.51 4.06 -7.17
CA SER A 332 -40.12 4.90 -6.03
C SER A 332 -39.51 6.25 -6.46
N LEU A 333 -39.56 7.22 -5.55
CA LEU A 333 -38.90 8.52 -5.65
C LEU A 333 -37.73 8.57 -4.65
N ILE A 334 -36.56 8.99 -5.11
CA ILE A 334 -35.41 9.30 -4.27
C ILE A 334 -35.15 10.80 -4.30
N LEU A 335 -35.07 11.42 -3.12
CA LEU A 335 -34.54 12.76 -2.92
C LEU A 335 -33.10 12.64 -2.39
N SER A 336 -32.11 13.08 -3.17
CA SER A 336 -30.70 13.02 -2.78
C SER A 336 -30.17 14.43 -2.54
N ASP A 337 -29.47 14.65 -1.43
CA ASP A 337 -28.65 15.84 -1.25
C ASP A 337 -27.58 15.91 -2.36
N GLU A 338 -27.26 17.13 -2.84
CA GLU A 338 -26.28 17.35 -3.91
C GLU A 338 -24.84 17.06 -3.50
N LEU A 339 -24.53 17.07 -2.20
CA LEU A 339 -23.20 16.77 -1.66
C LEU A 339 -23.10 15.37 -1.03
N ASN A 340 -24.06 14.49 -1.27
CA ASN A 340 -23.96 13.09 -0.84
C ASN A 340 -22.70 12.41 -1.41
N HIS A 341 -22.03 11.62 -0.58
CA HIS A 341 -20.87 10.83 -0.95
C HIS A 341 -21.15 9.91 -2.15
N ALA A 342 -20.13 9.69 -2.98
CA ALA A 342 -20.24 8.96 -4.24
C ALA A 342 -20.89 7.57 -4.10
N SER A 343 -20.71 6.90 -2.95
CA SER A 343 -21.34 5.60 -2.67
C SER A 343 -22.87 5.67 -2.59
N LEU A 344 -23.42 6.74 -1.99
CA LEU A 344 -24.87 6.96 -1.89
C LEU A 344 -25.44 7.28 -3.26
N VAL A 345 -24.76 8.15 -4.01
CA VAL A 345 -25.13 8.51 -5.39
C VAL A 345 -25.16 7.27 -6.29
N LEU A 346 -24.17 6.39 -6.19
CA LEU A 346 -24.15 5.14 -6.94
C LEU A 346 -25.34 4.24 -6.56
N GLY A 347 -25.58 4.03 -5.26
CA GLY A 347 -26.73 3.25 -4.79
C GLY A 347 -28.07 3.79 -5.30
N CYS A 348 -28.24 5.11 -5.30
CA CYS A 348 -29.42 5.76 -5.88
C CYS A 348 -29.53 5.47 -7.38
N ARG A 349 -28.44 5.64 -8.15
CA ARG A 349 -28.43 5.45 -9.61
C ARG A 349 -28.77 4.01 -10.03
N VAL A 350 -28.22 3.02 -9.33
CA VAL A 350 -28.43 1.61 -9.69
C VAL A 350 -29.79 1.06 -9.22
N SER A 351 -30.51 1.78 -8.35
CA SER A 351 -31.86 1.40 -7.90
C SER A 351 -32.94 1.44 -8.99
N GLY A 352 -32.72 2.23 -10.05
CA GLY A 352 -33.72 2.44 -11.10
C GLY A 352 -34.91 3.33 -10.71
N ALA A 353 -34.94 3.85 -9.48
CA ALA A 353 -35.94 4.80 -9.01
C ALA A 353 -35.83 6.17 -9.73
N THR A 354 -36.88 6.99 -9.61
CA THR A 354 -36.77 8.39 -10.07
C THR A 354 -36.00 9.20 -9.05
N ILE A 355 -34.92 9.87 -9.47
CA ILE A 355 -34.05 10.63 -8.56
C ILE A 355 -34.28 12.13 -8.77
N LYS A 356 -34.42 12.88 -7.68
CA LYS A 356 -34.43 14.34 -7.63
C LYS A 356 -33.35 14.79 -6.66
N VAL A 357 -32.44 15.63 -7.14
CA VAL A 357 -31.38 16.19 -6.29
C VAL A 357 -31.87 17.49 -5.68
N PHE A 358 -31.70 17.67 -4.37
CA PHE A 358 -32.03 18.91 -3.66
C PHE A 358 -30.77 19.63 -3.15
N LYS A 359 -30.88 20.94 -2.92
CA LYS A 359 -29.77 21.78 -2.49
C LYS A 359 -29.24 21.36 -1.12
N HIS A 360 -27.93 21.44 -0.98
CA HIS A 360 -27.26 20.98 0.21
C HIS A 360 -27.71 21.78 1.45
N ASN A 361 -28.05 21.06 2.53
CA ASN A 361 -28.52 21.64 3.80
C ASN A 361 -29.75 22.57 3.65
N ASP A 362 -30.59 22.34 2.64
CA ASP A 362 -31.80 23.14 2.38
C ASP A 362 -33.07 22.26 2.46
N ALA A 363 -33.64 22.18 3.66
CA ALA A 363 -34.87 21.44 3.91
C ALA A 363 -36.07 22.00 3.12
N LYS A 364 -36.09 23.31 2.81
CA LYS A 364 -37.18 23.94 2.06
C LYS A 364 -37.13 23.55 0.58
N ASP A 365 -35.93 23.47 -0.02
CA ASP A 365 -35.78 22.97 -1.38
C ASP A 365 -36.13 21.48 -1.47
N CYS A 366 -35.73 20.68 -0.48
CA CYS A 366 -36.14 19.27 -0.37
C CYS A 366 -37.68 19.14 -0.34
N GLU A 367 -38.35 19.87 0.54
CA GLU A 367 -39.80 19.85 0.66
C GLU A 367 -40.49 20.32 -0.63
N LYS A 368 -40.01 21.40 -1.24
CA LYS A 368 -40.54 21.90 -2.52
C LYS A 368 -40.43 20.86 -3.62
N LYS A 369 -39.28 20.19 -3.74
CA LYS A 369 -39.06 19.14 -4.74
C LYS A 369 -39.91 17.90 -4.48
N LEU A 370 -40.10 17.53 -3.22
CA LEU A 370 -41.00 16.46 -2.82
C LEU A 370 -42.44 16.75 -3.25
N ARG A 371 -42.98 17.91 -2.86
CA ARG A 371 -44.35 18.32 -3.20
C ARG A 371 -44.56 18.35 -4.71
N ASN A 372 -43.65 18.96 -5.45
CA ASN A 372 -43.72 19.03 -6.91
C ASN A 372 -43.67 17.66 -7.58
N ALA A 373 -42.86 16.73 -7.06
CA ALA A 373 -42.75 15.38 -7.60
C ALA A 373 -44.03 14.57 -7.36
N LEU A 374 -44.66 14.71 -6.18
CA LEU A 374 -45.89 13.98 -5.85
C LEU A 374 -47.12 14.47 -6.63
N CYS A 375 -47.09 15.69 -7.19
CA CYS A 375 -48.15 16.19 -8.07
C CYS A 375 -48.18 15.51 -9.45
N GLN A 376 -47.14 14.75 -9.82
CA GLN A 376 -47.04 14.10 -11.13
C GLN A 376 -46.86 12.59 -10.98
N PRO A 377 -47.37 11.78 -11.92
CA PRO A 377 -47.07 10.35 -11.94
C PRO A 377 -45.57 10.13 -12.18
N SER A 378 -45.05 9.01 -11.68
CA SER A 378 -43.66 8.59 -11.89
C SER A 378 -43.34 8.55 -13.38
N PRO A 379 -42.31 9.29 -13.86
CA PRO A 379 -41.90 9.26 -15.26
C PRO A 379 -41.49 7.86 -15.76
N LYS A 380 -41.14 6.96 -14.84
CA LYS A 380 -40.69 5.59 -15.14
C LYS A 380 -41.84 4.60 -15.29
N THR A 381 -42.96 4.81 -14.59
CA THR A 381 -44.06 3.83 -14.53
C THR A 381 -45.41 4.39 -14.95
N GLY A 382 -45.56 5.71 -15.07
CA GLY A 382 -46.85 6.37 -15.34
C GLY A 382 -47.85 6.31 -14.18
N LYS A 383 -47.45 5.77 -13.02
CA LYS A 383 -48.29 5.62 -11.82
C LYS A 383 -47.80 6.53 -10.68
N PRO A 384 -48.63 6.85 -9.68
CA PRO A 384 -48.16 7.53 -8.47
C PRO A 384 -47.02 6.79 -7.79
N TYR A 385 -46.13 7.52 -7.13
CA TYR A 385 -45.00 6.93 -6.41
C TYR A 385 -45.47 6.04 -5.25
N ASN A 386 -44.89 4.85 -5.10
CA ASN A 386 -45.22 3.91 -4.02
C ASN A 386 -44.43 4.16 -2.73
N LYS A 387 -43.20 4.67 -2.86
CA LYS A 387 -42.25 4.91 -1.78
C LYS A 387 -41.45 6.17 -2.07
N VAL A 388 -41.12 6.90 -1.01
CA VAL A 388 -40.21 8.04 -1.05
C VAL A 388 -39.04 7.75 -0.13
N LEU A 389 -37.82 7.87 -0.64
CA LEU A 389 -36.59 7.75 0.14
C LEU A 389 -35.84 9.08 0.09
N ILE A 390 -35.55 9.65 1.25
CA ILE A 390 -34.69 10.83 1.37
C ILE A 390 -33.31 10.34 1.80
N VAL A 391 -32.29 10.69 1.02
CA VAL A 391 -30.89 10.28 1.24
C VAL A 391 -30.08 11.52 1.54
N ILE A 392 -29.53 11.55 2.75
CA ILE A 392 -28.66 12.61 3.27
C ILE A 392 -27.42 11.99 3.91
N GLU A 393 -26.36 12.77 4.02
CA GLU A 393 -25.16 12.43 4.77
C GLU A 393 -25.06 13.28 6.04
N GLY A 394 -24.54 12.72 7.13
CA GLY A 394 -24.65 13.31 8.47
C GLY A 394 -23.52 14.28 8.86
N ILE A 395 -22.63 14.66 7.95
CA ILE A 395 -21.48 15.51 8.29
C ILE A 395 -21.79 16.97 7.95
N TYR A 396 -22.72 17.61 8.65
CA TYR A 396 -22.94 19.04 8.45
C TYR A 396 -22.93 19.80 9.78
N ARG A 397 -22.04 20.79 9.80
CA ARG A 397 -21.78 21.76 10.88
C ARG A 397 -22.65 22.99 10.69
#